data_AF-A0A1C2DHJ6-F1
#
_entry.id   AF-A0A1C2DHJ6-F1
#
_cell.length_a   1.000
_cell.length_b   1.000
_cell.length_c   1.000
_cell.angle_alpha   90.00
_cell.angle_beta   90.00
_cell.angle_gamma   90.00
#
_symmetry.space_group_name_H-M   'P 1'
#
loop_
_entity.id
_entity.type
_entity.pdbx_description
1 polymer ?
#
loop_
_entity_poly.entity_id
_entity_poly.type
_entity_poly.pdbx_seq_one_letter_code
_entity_poly.pdbx_strand_id
1 'polypeptide(L)'
;MENAEFSVLDECLKQFLSKAVGDDYYLLIDEDWRYCGAYTGRGLILNMEFEFNKCQSDEVRLISADLSAEITIDYIESYNEKLFEFRLRKYELT
;
A
#
# COMPACT_ATOMS: atom_id res chain seq x y z
N MET A 1 -3.68 -8.45 -12.96
CA MET A 1 -3.09 -8.25 -11.62
C MET A 1 -1.59 -8.14 -11.84
N GLU A 2 -0.98 -7.07 -11.34
CA GLU A 2 0.47 -6.85 -11.39
C GLU A 2 1.02 -7.01 -9.97
N ASN A 3 2.18 -7.65 -9.84
CA ASN A 3 2.80 -7.96 -8.55
C ASN A 3 4.33 -7.90 -8.67
N ALA A 4 4.97 -7.40 -7.62
CA ALA A 4 6.42 -7.23 -7.52
C ALA A 4 6.88 -7.35 -6.07
N GLU A 5 8.13 -7.73 -5.86
CA GLU A 5 8.75 -7.89 -4.55
C GLU A 5 9.96 -6.97 -4.43
N PHE A 6 10.14 -6.37 -3.26
CA PHE A 6 11.25 -5.46 -2.98
C PHE A 6 11.86 -5.78 -1.62
N SER A 7 13.18 -5.62 -1.49
CA SER A 7 13.88 -5.67 -0.21
C SER A 7 14.12 -4.28 0.39
N VAL A 8 13.84 -3.21 -0.38
CA VAL A 8 14.04 -1.81 0.00
C VAL A 8 12.72 -1.06 -0.16
N LEU A 9 12.24 -0.44 0.93
CA LEU A 9 10.96 0.28 0.96
C LEU A 9 10.90 1.40 -0.10
N ASP A 10 11.98 2.17 -0.26
CA ASP A 10 12.03 3.27 -1.24
C ASP A 10 11.75 2.82 -2.67
N GLU A 11 12.18 1.62 -3.05
CA GLU A 11 11.93 1.05 -4.38
C GLU A 11 10.48 0.64 -4.54
N CYS A 12 9.92 0.01 -3.51
CA CYS A 12 8.49 -0.32 -3.44
C CYS A 12 7.62 0.94 -3.54
N LEU A 13 7.96 2.01 -2.80
CA LEU A 13 7.23 3.27 -2.82
C LEU A 13 7.36 4.00 -4.17
N LYS A 14 8.50 3.91 -4.85
CA LYS A 14 8.63 4.45 -6.23
C LYS A 14 7.75 3.69 -7.21
N GLN A 15 7.70 2.35 -7.10
CA GLN A 15 6.77 1.54 -7.90
C GLN A 15 5.33 1.96 -7.61
N PHE A 16 4.98 2.11 -6.33
CA PHE A 16 3.67 2.61 -5.90
C PHE A 16 3.32 3.93 -6.59
N LEU A 17 4.17 4.95 -6.48
CA LEU A 17 3.93 6.27 -7.05
C LEU A 17 3.76 6.24 -8.57
N SER A 18 4.48 5.35 -9.26
CA SER A 18 4.36 5.20 -10.71
C SER A 18 3.03 4.59 -11.17
N LYS A 19 2.31 3.94 -10.25
CA LYS A 19 1.08 3.19 -10.54
C LYS A 19 -0.17 3.79 -9.93
N ALA A 20 -0.03 4.68 -8.95
CA ALA A 20 -1.13 5.43 -8.38
C ALA A 20 -1.91 6.17 -9.48
N VAL A 21 -3.23 5.93 -9.57
CA VAL A 21 -4.15 6.56 -10.51
C VAL A 21 -5.22 7.36 -9.76
N GLY A 22 -5.36 8.65 -10.09
CA GLY A 22 -6.34 9.56 -9.48
C GLY A 22 -5.81 10.25 -8.21
N ASP A 23 -6.59 11.22 -7.72
CA ASP A 23 -6.19 12.12 -6.64
C ASP A 23 -6.73 11.72 -5.26
N ASP A 24 -7.80 10.91 -5.23
CA ASP A 24 -8.53 10.54 -4.03
C ASP A 24 -8.47 9.02 -3.79
N TYR A 25 -8.12 8.64 -2.56
CA TYR A 25 -8.02 7.24 -2.15
C TYR A 25 -8.66 7.00 -0.79
N TYR A 26 -9.16 5.79 -0.60
CA TYR A 26 -9.38 5.20 0.71
C TYR A 26 -8.09 4.49 1.15
N LEU A 27 -7.53 4.91 2.29
CA LEU A 27 -6.41 4.26 2.95
C LEU A 27 -6.92 3.30 4.01
N LEU A 28 -6.53 2.03 3.89
CA LEU A 28 -6.69 1.00 4.90
C LEU A 28 -5.30 0.66 5.42
N ILE A 29 -5.14 0.68 6.74
CA ILE A 29 -3.94 0.21 7.43
C ILE A 29 -4.39 -0.98 8.25
N ASP A 30 -3.74 -2.12 8.02
CA ASP A 30 -3.93 -3.30 8.86
C ASP A 30 -2.89 -3.29 9.99
N GLU A 31 -3.33 -3.65 11.19
CA GLU A 31 -2.50 -3.96 12.36
C GLU A 31 -2.89 -5.36 12.83
N ASP A 32 -2.15 -6.41 12.42
CA ASP A 32 -2.40 -7.81 12.84
C ASP A 32 -3.86 -8.27 12.58
N TRP A 33 -4.39 -8.04 11.38
CA TRP A 33 -5.76 -8.38 10.95
C TRP A 33 -6.87 -7.62 11.69
N ARG A 34 -6.55 -6.48 12.29
CA ARG A 34 -7.55 -5.55 12.85
C ARG A 34 -7.74 -4.41 11.87
N TYR A 35 -8.90 -4.40 11.22
CA TYR A 35 -9.34 -3.27 10.42
C TYR A 35 -9.41 -1.98 11.28
N CYS A 36 -8.49 -1.05 11.02
CA CYS A 36 -8.39 0.22 11.76
C CYS A 36 -9.22 1.37 11.15
N GLY A 37 -10.07 1.08 10.15
CA GLY A 37 -10.90 2.07 9.44
C GLY A 37 -10.40 2.39 8.04
N ALA A 38 -11.16 3.22 7.32
CA ALA A 38 -10.78 3.76 6.02
C ALA A 38 -10.71 5.29 6.12
N TYR A 39 -9.55 5.86 5.78
CA TYR A 39 -9.37 7.31 5.71
C TYR A 39 -9.45 7.76 4.26
N THR A 40 -10.25 8.79 3.97
CA THR A 40 -10.23 9.43 2.65
C THR A 40 -9.20 10.55 2.65
N GLY A 41 -8.16 10.40 1.84
CA GLY A 41 -7.15 11.43 1.60
C GLY A 41 -7.34 12.06 0.23
N ARG A 42 -7.18 13.39 0.14
CA ARG A 42 -7.04 14.10 -1.14
C ARG A 42 -5.58 14.45 -1.37
N GLY A 43 -5.06 14.17 -2.55
CA GLY A 43 -3.65 14.39 -2.86
C GLY A 43 -2.78 13.41 -2.09
N LEU A 44 -2.51 12.26 -2.69
CA LEU A 44 -1.68 11.24 -2.06
C LEU A 44 -0.24 11.75 -1.91
N ILE A 45 0.19 11.96 -0.66
CA ILE A 45 1.59 12.19 -0.30
C ILE A 45 2.05 10.99 0.52
N LEU A 46 2.94 10.18 -0.05
CA LEU A 46 3.55 9.08 0.70
C LEU A 46 4.59 9.62 1.67
N ASN A 47 4.53 9.15 2.91
CA ASN A 47 5.61 9.37 3.86
C ASN A 47 6.71 8.34 3.58
N MET A 48 7.80 8.78 2.95
CA MET A 48 8.97 7.93 2.66
C MET A 48 9.69 7.44 3.93
N GLU A 49 9.43 8.06 5.08
CA GLU A 49 9.97 7.67 6.38
C GLU A 49 9.02 6.74 7.16
N PHE A 50 7.95 6.23 6.51
CA PHE A 50 7.03 5.30 7.14
C PHE A 50 7.76 4.01 7.59
N GLU A 51 7.51 3.58 8.82
CA GLU A 51 8.18 2.44 9.42
C GLU A 51 7.14 1.46 9.98
N PHE A 52 6.87 0.41 9.19
CA PHE A 52 5.87 -0.63 9.48
C PHE A 52 5.97 -1.18 10.91
N ASN A 53 7.18 -1.55 11.37
CA ASN A 53 7.41 -2.03 12.74
C ASN A 53 7.02 -1.05 13.85
N LYS A 54 7.30 0.25 13.66
CA LYS A 54 6.93 1.27 14.66
C LYS A 54 5.43 1.54 14.67
N CYS A 55 4.81 1.49 13.49
CA CYS A 55 3.38 1.65 13.31
C CYS A 55 2.58 0.38 13.57
N GLN A 56 3.23 -0.73 13.95
CA GLN A 56 2.60 -2.04 14.19
C GLN A 56 1.69 -2.49 13.03
N SER A 57 2.09 -2.16 11.81
CA SER A 57 1.33 -2.47 10.60
C SER A 57 2.13 -3.43 9.73
N ASP A 58 1.44 -4.38 9.14
CA ASP A 58 1.95 -5.33 8.15
C ASP A 58 1.42 -5.02 6.74
N GLU A 59 0.23 -4.44 6.60
CA GLU A 59 -0.34 -4.09 5.30
C GLU A 59 -0.76 -2.61 5.20
N VAL A 60 -0.37 -1.99 4.08
CA VAL A 60 -0.95 -0.72 3.60
C VAL A 60 -1.72 -0.99 2.32
N ARG A 61 -2.99 -0.59 2.29
CA ARG A 61 -3.86 -0.74 1.13
C ARG A 61 -4.51 0.59 0.76
N LEU A 62 -4.43 0.92 -0.52
CA LEU A 62 -5.01 2.13 -1.10
C LEU A 62 -5.98 1.73 -2.20
N ILE A 63 -7.24 2.12 -2.04
CA ILE A 63 -8.32 1.86 -3.01
C ILE A 63 -8.69 3.20 -3.63
N SER A 64 -8.69 3.29 -4.96
CA SER A 64 -9.09 4.53 -5.64
C SER A 64 -10.53 4.90 -5.27
N ALA A 65 -10.83 6.20 -5.16
CA ALA A 65 -12.16 6.65 -4.73
C ALA A 65 -13.30 6.21 -5.68
N ASP A 66 -12.97 6.00 -6.96
CA ASP A 66 -13.87 5.45 -7.98
C ASP A 66 -13.95 3.91 -7.98
N LEU A 67 -13.24 3.25 -7.06
CA LEU A 67 -13.15 1.80 -6.88
C LEU A 67 -12.62 1.05 -8.13
N SER A 68 -11.99 1.75 -9.07
CA SER A 68 -11.43 1.16 -10.29
C SER A 68 -10.10 0.45 -10.06
N ALA A 69 -9.40 0.74 -8.97
CA ALA A 69 -8.12 0.13 -8.67
C ALA A 69 -7.84 0.01 -7.16
N GLU A 70 -6.97 -0.94 -6.83
CA GLU A 70 -6.43 -1.18 -5.51
C GLU A 70 -4.92 -1.40 -5.62
N ILE A 71 -4.17 -0.76 -4.72
CA ILE A 71 -2.74 -0.96 -4.53
C ILE A 71 -2.51 -1.44 -3.11
N THR A 72 -1.68 -2.46 -2.95
CA THR A 72 -1.31 -3.03 -1.64
C THR A 72 0.21 -3.11 -1.52
N ILE A 73 0.71 -2.81 -0.34
CA ILE A 73 2.07 -3.12 0.12
C ILE A 73 1.92 -4.00 1.35
N ASP A 74 2.35 -5.24 1.25
CA ASP A 74 2.39 -6.22 2.34
C ASP A 74 3.84 -6.36 2.82
N TYR A 75 4.07 -6.14 4.11
CA TYR A 75 5.37 -6.09 4.75
C TYR A 75 5.60 -7.33 5.61
N ILE A 76 6.67 -8.04 5.29
CA ILE A 76 7.08 -9.24 6.00
C ILE A 76 8.50 -9.02 6.54
N GLU A 77 8.68 -9.20 7.84
CA GLU A 77 10.01 -9.26 8.47
C GLU A 77 10.24 -10.62 9.12
N SER A 78 11.33 -11.27 8.71
CA SER A 78 11.73 -12.57 9.26
C SER A 78 13.24 -12.68 9.33
N TYR A 79 13.78 -13.07 10.49
CA TYR A 79 15.23 -13.25 10.71
C TYR A 79 16.13 -12.10 10.18
N ASN A 80 15.70 -10.84 10.37
CA ASN A 80 16.33 -9.61 9.87
C ASN A 80 16.27 -9.36 8.36
N GLU A 81 15.54 -10.17 7.62
CA GLU A 81 15.21 -9.91 6.22
C GLU A 81 13.87 -9.17 6.15
N LYS A 82 13.81 -8.15 5.30
CA LYS A 82 12.61 -7.36 5.02
C LYS A 82 12.17 -7.63 3.60
N LEU A 83 10.88 -7.89 3.42
CA LEU A 83 10.24 -8.05 2.13
C LEU A 83 9.02 -7.14 2.06
N PHE A 84 8.86 -6.48 0.93
CA PHE A 84 7.70 -5.67 0.59
C PHE A 84 7.07 -6.25 -0.67
N GLU A 85 5.90 -6.86 -0.54
CA GLU A 85 5.12 -7.33 -1.68
C GLU A 85 4.20 -6.22 -2.16
N PHE A 86 4.45 -5.73 -3.36
CA PHE A 86 3.59 -4.80 -4.06
C PHE A 86 2.56 -5.55 -4.90
N ARG A 87 1.29 -5.14 -4.80
CA ARG A 87 0.22 -5.64 -5.67
C ARG A 87 -0.59 -4.48 -6.23
N LEU A 88 -0.88 -4.55 -7.53
CA LEU A 88 -1.83 -3.68 -8.21
C LEU A 88 -2.95 -4.53 -8.82
N ARG A 89 -4.18 -4.23 -8.42
CA ARG A 89 -5.40 -4.78 -8.98
C ARG A 89 -6.20 -3.65 -9.63
N LYS A 90 -6.60 -3.86 -10.89
CA LYS A 90 -7.55 -2.98 -11.59
C LYS A 90 -8.84 -3.75 -11.76
N TYR A 91 -9.95 -3.09 -11.48
CA TYR A 91 -11.29 -3.61 -11.64
C TYR A 91 -11.87 -3.08 -12.95
N GLU A 92 -12.46 -3.95 -13.75
CA GLU A 92 -13.28 -3.49 -14.87
C GLU A 92 -14.59 -2.95 -14.29
N LEU A 93 -14.87 -1.65 -14.51
CA LEU A 93 -16.17 -1.08 -14.23
C LEU A 93 -17.15 -1.63 -15.29
N THR A 94 -17.94 -2.62 -14.92
CA THR A 94 -19.07 -3.15 -15.71
C THR A 94 -20.23 -2.17 -15.76
#